data_AF-A0A821QCD6-F1
#
_entry.id   AF-A0A821QCD6-F1
#
_cell.length_a   1.000
_cell.length_b   1.000
_cell.length_c   1.000
_cell.angle_alpha   90.00
_cell.angle_beta   90.00
_cell.angle_gamma   90.00
#
_symmetry.space_group_name_H-M   'P 1'
#
loop_
_entity.id
_entity.type
_entity.pdbx_description
1 polymer ?
#
loop_
_entity_poly.entity_id
_entity_poly.type
_entity_poly.pdbx_seq_one_letter_code
_entity_poly.pdbx_strand_id
1 'polypeptide(L)'
;LESYNGGPIGYTFVPTIDADFIPYDPEQMLIKRDFKRCPILLGVNKDEGSYFNVYVPYGNMSIDSWPYVDYKTFKHAIKEYFRYIPTYPTERAPMLLESITQTYTIWNDYNNTLQNAIQLSLAV
;
A
#
# COMPACT_ATOMS: atom_id res chain seq x y z
N LEU A 1 -1.31 20.54 -8.62
CA LEU A 1 -2.10 19.65 -7.75
C LEU A 1 -1.50 18.27 -7.90
N GLU A 2 -0.51 17.95 -7.08
CA GLU A 2 0.12 16.63 -7.07
C GLU A 2 -0.85 15.69 -6.37
N SER A 3 -1.57 14.86 -7.13
CA SER A 3 -2.34 13.76 -6.55
C SER A 3 -1.36 12.79 -5.91
N TYR A 4 -1.50 12.53 -4.61
CA TYR A 4 -0.75 11.44 -3.99
C TYR A 4 -1.22 10.13 -4.60
N ASN A 5 -0.39 9.51 -5.42
CA ASN A 5 -0.73 8.26 -6.12
C ASN A 5 0.14 7.10 -5.62
N GLY A 6 0.38 7.04 -4.31
CA GLY A 6 1.11 5.96 -3.64
C GLY A 6 0.13 4.96 -3.01
N GLY A 7 0.32 3.67 -3.28
CA GLY A 7 -0.54 2.60 -2.78
C GLY A 7 -1.66 2.21 -3.75
N PRO A 8 -2.63 1.40 -3.32
CA PRO A 8 -3.69 0.86 -4.19
C PRO A 8 -4.67 1.92 -4.70
N ILE A 9 -4.80 3.03 -3.98
CA ILE A 9 -5.66 4.16 -4.34
C ILE A 9 -4.89 5.46 -4.13
N GLY A 10 -4.83 6.28 -5.18
CA GLY A 10 -4.37 7.65 -5.06
C GLY A 10 -5.48 8.61 -4.64
N TYR A 11 -5.15 9.57 -3.77
CA TYR A 11 -6.06 10.63 -3.33
C TYR A 11 -5.65 11.97 -3.93
N THR A 12 -6.60 12.67 -4.55
CA THR A 12 -6.34 13.95 -5.24
C THR A 12 -6.03 15.09 -4.27
N PHE A 13 -6.65 15.08 -3.09
CA PHE A 13 -6.51 16.12 -2.08
C PHE A 13 -6.14 15.49 -0.74
N VAL A 14 -4.91 15.73 -0.31
CA VAL A 14 -4.34 15.28 0.97
C VAL A 14 -3.66 16.46 1.67
N PRO A 15 -3.41 16.41 2.99
CA PRO A 15 -2.64 17.43 3.67
C PRO A 15 -1.28 17.67 3.01
N THR A 16 -0.80 18.91 3.03
CA THR A 16 0.50 19.31 2.46
C THR A 16 1.33 20.03 3.51
N ILE A 17 2.65 20.06 3.30
CA ILE A 17 3.57 20.83 4.14
C ILE A 17 3.39 22.32 3.79
N ASP A 18 2.72 23.06 4.67
CA ASP A 18 2.30 24.44 4.44
C ASP A 18 3.10 25.48 5.24
N ALA A 19 4.04 25.02 6.08
CA ALA A 19 4.83 25.84 6.99
C ALA A 19 4.00 26.59 8.07
N ASP A 20 2.73 26.21 8.27
CA ASP A 20 1.83 26.75 9.30
C ASP A 20 1.27 25.61 10.16
N PHE A 21 0.36 24.79 9.61
CA PHE A 21 -0.17 23.62 10.31
C PHE A 21 0.83 22.46 10.33
N ILE A 22 1.43 22.14 9.19
CA ILE A 22 2.55 21.19 9.06
C ILE A 22 3.81 22.01 8.79
N PRO A 23 4.60 22.34 9.83
CA PRO A 23 5.64 23.36 9.73
C PRO A 23 6.80 22.95 8.82
N TYR A 24 7.11 21.65 8.75
CA TYR A 24 8.12 21.06 7.88
C TYR A 24 7.90 19.55 7.78
N ASP A 25 8.81 18.85 7.10
CA ASP A 25 8.76 17.40 6.90
C ASP A 25 8.43 16.60 8.19
N PRO A 26 7.34 15.81 8.20
CA PRO A 26 6.93 15.05 9.38
C PRO A 26 7.96 14.02 9.88
N GLU A 27 8.77 13.43 9.01
CA GLU A 27 9.85 12.52 9.41
C GLU A 27 10.92 13.27 10.20
N GLN A 28 11.26 14.49 9.78
CA GLN A 28 12.15 15.36 10.54
C GLN A 28 11.54 15.79 11.88
N MET A 29 10.24 16.07 11.95
CA MET A 29 9.55 16.38 13.21
C MET A 29 9.64 15.19 14.19
N LEU A 30 9.47 13.96 13.70
CA LEU A 30 9.62 12.75 14.49
C LEU A 30 11.05 12.59 15.03
N ILE A 31 12.07 12.74 14.17
CA ILE A 31 13.49 12.63 14.55
C ILE A 31 13.86 13.67 15.61
N LYS A 32 13.39 14.92 15.45
CA LYS A 32 13.66 16.03 16.38
C LYS A 32 12.80 15.98 17.66
N ARG A 33 11.84 15.05 17.74
CA ARG A 33 10.84 14.98 18.81
C ARG A 33 10.02 16.26 18.94
N ASP A 34 9.75 16.89 17.80
CA ASP A 34 8.98 18.12 17.66
C ASP A 34 7.49 17.79 17.44
N PHE A 35 6.88 17.24 18.47
CA PHE A 35 5.47 16.89 18.53
C PHE A 35 5.00 16.88 19.99
N LYS A 36 3.69 16.85 20.20
CA LYS A 36 3.10 16.81 21.54
C LYS A 36 3.58 15.58 22.32
N ARG A 37 4.16 15.79 23.50
CA ARG A 37 4.54 14.70 24.42
C ARG A 37 3.37 14.35 25.33
N CYS A 38 2.65 13.28 25.00
CA CYS A 38 1.57 12.74 25.82
C CYS A 38 1.45 11.23 25.65
N PRO A 39 0.76 10.52 26.56
CA PRO A 39 0.40 9.13 26.35
C PRO A 39 -0.41 8.97 25.05
N ILE A 40 -0.14 7.89 24.32
CA ILE A 40 -0.85 7.51 23.10
C ILE A 40 -1.38 6.09 23.26
N LEU A 41 -2.58 5.84 22.72
CA LEU A 41 -3.15 4.50 22.56
C LEU A 41 -3.47 4.34 21.08
N LEU A 42 -2.77 3.40 20.43
CA LEU A 42 -2.84 3.16 18.99
C LEU A 42 -2.95 1.65 18.74
N GLY A 43 -3.49 1.28 17.59
CA GLY A 43 -3.64 -0.10 17.13
C GLY A 43 -3.96 -0.15 15.64
N VAL A 44 -3.94 -1.36 15.09
CA VAL A 44 -4.27 -1.65 13.68
C VAL A 44 -5.23 -2.83 13.61
N ASN A 45 -5.98 -2.93 12.52
CA ASN A 45 -6.79 -4.10 12.24
C ASN A 45 -5.95 -5.18 11.55
N LYS A 46 -6.44 -6.42 11.60
CA LYS A 46 -5.76 -7.58 11.01
C LYS A 46 -5.67 -7.48 9.48
N ASP A 47 -6.71 -6.97 8.82
CA ASP A 47 -6.92 -7.11 7.37
C ASP A 47 -7.20 -5.75 6.69
N GLU A 48 -6.36 -4.73 6.92
CA GLU A 48 -6.54 -3.35 6.43
C GLU A 48 -6.64 -3.24 4.88
N GLY A 49 -5.89 -4.07 4.16
CA GLY A 49 -5.87 -4.06 2.69
C GLY A 49 -7.15 -4.60 2.01
N SER A 50 -8.00 -5.31 2.76
CA SER A 50 -9.11 -6.06 2.18
C SER A 50 -10.16 -5.16 1.53
N TYR A 51 -10.41 -4.00 2.14
CA TYR A 51 -11.30 -2.98 1.61
C TYR A 51 -10.83 -2.50 0.23
N PHE A 52 -9.54 -2.13 0.10
CA PHE A 52 -9.00 -1.59 -1.15
C PHE A 52 -9.10 -2.58 -2.30
N ASN A 53 -8.89 -3.87 -2.02
CA ASN A 53 -8.97 -4.90 -3.06
C ASN A 53 -10.40 -5.13 -3.58
N VAL A 54 -11.43 -4.79 -2.82
CA VAL A 54 -12.82 -4.86 -3.31
C VAL A 54 -13.14 -3.70 -4.26
N TYR A 55 -12.65 -2.50 -3.94
CA TYR A 55 -12.97 -1.28 -4.70
C TYR A 55 -12.00 -1.00 -5.86
N VAL A 56 -10.77 -1.52 -5.80
CA VAL A 56 -9.80 -1.53 -6.90
C VAL A 56 -9.34 -2.98 -7.15
N PRO A 57 -10.23 -3.81 -7.71
CA PRO A 57 -9.98 -5.25 -7.77
C PRO A 57 -8.97 -5.62 -8.85
N TYR A 58 -8.04 -6.48 -8.47
CA TYR A 58 -7.26 -7.30 -9.38
C TYR A 58 -7.73 -8.75 -9.24
N GLY A 59 -8.12 -9.38 -10.34
CA GLY A 59 -8.75 -10.70 -10.31
C GLY A 59 -10.20 -10.63 -9.84
N ASN A 60 -10.71 -11.68 -9.20
CA ASN A 60 -12.04 -11.71 -8.62
C ASN A 60 -11.97 -11.38 -7.13
N MET A 61 -11.97 -10.10 -6.79
CA MET A 61 -12.00 -9.61 -5.40
C MET A 61 -13.35 -8.90 -5.16
N SER A 62 -14.43 -9.67 -5.02
CA SER A 62 -15.79 -9.13 -4.83
C SER A 62 -16.35 -9.48 -3.46
N ILE A 63 -17.36 -8.72 -3.02
CA ILE A 63 -18.10 -8.98 -1.78
C ILE A 63 -18.89 -10.30 -1.85
N ASP A 64 -19.32 -10.70 -3.05
CA ASP A 64 -20.31 -11.77 -3.25
C ASP A 64 -19.67 -13.12 -3.63
N SER A 65 -18.33 -13.20 -3.69
CA SER A 65 -17.63 -14.39 -4.18
C SER A 65 -16.31 -14.64 -3.48
N TRP A 66 -15.86 -15.90 -3.47
CA TRP A 66 -14.51 -16.23 -3.00
C TRP A 66 -13.43 -15.49 -3.80
N PRO A 67 -12.41 -14.93 -3.11
CA PRO A 67 -11.38 -14.19 -3.77
C PRO A 67 -10.50 -15.11 -4.63
N TYR A 68 -10.15 -14.64 -5.82
CA TYR A 68 -9.33 -15.38 -6.77
C TYR A 68 -8.34 -14.43 -7.45
N VAL A 69 -7.04 -14.69 -7.23
CA VAL A 69 -5.96 -13.95 -7.88
C VAL A 69 -4.92 -14.94 -8.39
N ASP A 70 -4.77 -15.08 -9.70
CA ASP A 70 -3.67 -15.87 -10.25
C ASP A 70 -2.32 -15.15 -10.07
N TYR A 71 -1.21 -15.89 -10.13
CA TYR A 71 0.12 -15.32 -9.84
C TYR A 71 0.53 -14.21 -10.82
N LYS A 72 0.04 -14.26 -12.06
CA LYS A 72 0.29 -13.21 -13.05
C LYS A 72 -0.40 -11.91 -12.65
N THR A 73 -1.65 -12.00 -12.22
CA THR A 73 -2.47 -10.89 -11.74
C THR A 73 -1.92 -10.33 -10.44
N PHE A 74 -1.46 -11.19 -9.52
CA PHE A 74 -0.77 -10.79 -8.30
C PHE A 74 0.44 -9.88 -8.58
N LYS A 75 1.36 -10.32 -9.45
CA LYS A 75 2.53 -9.51 -9.82
C LYS A 75 2.16 -8.19 -10.49
N HIS A 76 1.11 -8.21 -11.32
CA HIS A 76 0.63 -6.98 -11.93
C HIS A 76 0.06 -6.01 -10.90
N ALA A 77 -0.73 -6.51 -9.94
CA ALA A 77 -1.30 -5.71 -8.86
C ALA A 77 -0.20 -5.05 -8.01
N ILE A 78 0.83 -5.82 -7.59
CA ILE A 78 1.98 -5.27 -6.86
C ILE A 78 2.68 -4.18 -7.68
N LYS A 79 2.89 -4.38 -8.98
CA LYS A 79 3.51 -3.36 -9.83
C LYS A 79 2.70 -2.06 -9.84
N GLU A 80 1.38 -2.14 -9.96
CA GLU A 80 0.53 -0.96 -10.04
C GLU A 80 0.38 -0.26 -8.66
N TYR A 81 0.12 -1.01 -7.59
CA TYR A 81 0.00 -0.47 -6.22
C TYR A 81 1.26 0.28 -5.76
N PHE A 82 2.44 -0.21 -6.15
CA PHE A 82 3.71 0.30 -5.66
C PHE A 82 4.48 1.13 -6.69
N ARG A 83 3.87 1.46 -7.85
CA ARG A 83 4.54 2.14 -8.98
C ARG A 83 5.22 3.45 -8.59
N TYR A 84 4.55 4.26 -7.77
CA TYR A 84 4.94 5.65 -7.48
C TYR A 84 5.31 5.92 -6.02
N ILE A 85 5.56 4.88 -5.22
CA ILE A 85 6.07 5.08 -3.85
C ILE A 85 7.55 5.57 -3.99
N PRO A 86 8.17 6.30 -3.05
CA PRO A 86 7.52 7.04 -1.97
C PRO A 86 6.80 8.30 -2.47
N THR A 87 7.11 8.77 -3.68
CA THR A 87 6.64 10.06 -4.17
C THR A 87 6.27 9.99 -5.65
N TYR A 88 4.99 10.19 -5.95
CA TYR A 88 4.50 10.44 -7.30
C TYR A 88 5.08 11.76 -7.85
N PRO A 89 5.44 11.86 -9.15
CA PRO A 89 5.29 10.87 -10.23
C PRO A 89 6.51 9.97 -10.44
N THR A 90 7.46 9.93 -9.48
CA THR A 90 8.71 9.17 -9.66
C THR A 90 8.42 7.68 -9.67
N GLU A 91 8.70 7.02 -10.80
CA GLU A 91 8.59 5.56 -10.89
C GLU A 91 9.68 4.87 -10.08
N ARG A 92 9.31 3.78 -9.43
CA ARG A 92 10.21 2.96 -8.63
C ARG A 92 11.19 2.13 -9.47
N ALA A 93 12.37 1.89 -8.88
CA ALA A 93 13.33 0.94 -9.42
C ALA A 93 12.76 -0.50 -9.41
N PRO A 94 12.96 -1.30 -10.48
CA PRO A 94 12.42 -2.66 -10.58
C PRO A 94 12.76 -3.56 -9.39
N MET A 95 13.97 -3.43 -8.84
CA MET A 95 14.45 -4.22 -7.70
C MET A 95 13.56 -4.10 -6.46
N LEU A 96 12.94 -2.93 -6.23
CA LEU A 96 12.03 -2.76 -5.10
C LEU A 96 10.71 -3.50 -5.32
N LEU A 97 10.16 -3.47 -6.54
CA LEU A 97 8.95 -4.21 -6.89
C LEU A 97 9.19 -5.73 -6.80
N GLU A 98 10.38 -6.18 -7.24
CA GLU A 98 10.82 -7.56 -7.08
C GLU A 98 10.95 -7.94 -5.60
N SER A 99 11.50 -7.07 -4.74
CA SER A 99 11.58 -7.33 -3.31
C SER A 99 10.20 -7.47 -2.65
N ILE A 100 9.23 -6.63 -3.01
CA ILE A 100 7.86 -6.71 -2.49
C ILE A 100 7.21 -8.01 -2.97
N THR A 101 7.33 -8.30 -4.26
CA THR A 101 6.85 -9.56 -4.84
C THR A 101 7.47 -10.76 -4.12
N GLN A 102 8.78 -10.72 -3.84
CA GLN A 102 9.49 -11.78 -3.11
C GLN A 102 8.96 -11.98 -1.70
N THR A 103 8.70 -10.90 -0.97
CA THR A 103 8.21 -10.93 0.41
C THR A 103 6.81 -11.52 0.51
N TYR A 104 5.90 -11.15 -0.40
CA TYR A 104 4.49 -11.54 -0.33
C TYR A 104 4.13 -12.77 -1.18
N THR A 105 5.08 -13.37 -1.90
CA THR A 105 4.84 -14.62 -2.61
C THR A 105 5.03 -15.82 -1.68
N ILE A 106 4.03 -16.70 -1.61
CA ILE A 106 4.17 -18.01 -0.96
C ILE A 106 4.87 -18.98 -1.93
N TRP A 107 6.19 -19.01 -1.89
CA TRP A 107 7.01 -19.72 -2.90
C TRP A 107 6.75 -21.21 -3.03
N ASN A 108 6.43 -21.89 -1.93
CA ASN A 108 6.12 -23.32 -1.94
C ASN A 108 4.78 -23.65 -2.61
N ASP A 109 3.92 -22.64 -2.85
CA ASP A 109 2.59 -22.81 -3.46
C ASP A 109 2.15 -21.53 -4.21
N TYR A 110 3.02 -20.99 -5.06
CA TYR A 110 2.79 -19.67 -5.70
C TYR A 110 1.59 -19.65 -6.67
N ASN A 111 1.11 -20.81 -7.10
CA ASN A 111 -0.06 -20.93 -7.97
C ASN A 111 -1.39 -20.95 -7.19
N ASN A 112 -1.35 -20.92 -5.87
CA ASN A 112 -2.55 -20.90 -5.04
C ASN A 112 -3.26 -19.54 -5.10
N THR A 113 -4.40 -19.54 -5.77
CA THR A 113 -5.09 -18.31 -6.13
C THR A 113 -5.76 -17.61 -4.95
N LEU A 114 -6.18 -18.38 -3.95
CA LEU A 114 -6.70 -17.83 -2.69
C LEU A 114 -5.58 -17.22 -1.86
N GLN A 115 -4.44 -17.91 -1.74
CA GLN A 115 -3.30 -17.37 -1.00
C GLN A 115 -2.76 -16.10 -1.64
N ASN A 116 -2.64 -16.05 -2.96
CA ASN A 116 -2.24 -14.83 -3.67
C ASN A 116 -3.18 -13.66 -3.39
N ALA A 117 -4.50 -13.91 -3.31
CA ALA A 117 -5.46 -12.88 -2.96
C ALA A 117 -5.30 -12.36 -1.52
N ILE A 118 -5.08 -13.28 -0.57
CA ILE A 118 -4.80 -12.94 0.83
C ILE A 118 -3.49 -12.14 0.93
N GLN A 119 -2.42 -12.60 0.28
CA GLN A 119 -1.13 -11.93 0.30
C GLN A 119 -1.18 -10.55 -0.36
N LEU A 120 -1.99 -10.37 -1.41
CA LEU A 120 -2.21 -9.06 -2.00
C LEU A 120 -2.88 -8.11 -1.00
N SER A 121 -3.78 -8.61 -0.16
CA SER A 121 -4.39 -7.85 0.93
C SER A 121 -3.44 -7.54 2.09
N LEU A 122 -2.38 -8.33 2.27
CA LEU A 122 -1.35 -8.07 3.28
C LEU A 122 -0.24 -7.15 2.78
N ALA A 123 -0.08 -7.05 1.45
CA ALA A 123 0.92 -6.18 0.84
C ALA A 123 0.57 -4.70 0.94
N VAL A 124 -0.72 -4.40 0.97
CA VAL A 124 -1.32 -3.06 1.09
C VAL A 124 -1.41 -2.65 2.56
#